data_AF-A0A7V0YG27-F1
#
_entry.id   AF-A0A7V0YG27-F1
#
_cell.length_a   1.000
_cell.length_b   1.000
_cell.length_c   1.000
_cell.angle_alpha   90.00
_cell.angle_beta   90.00
_cell.angle_gamma   90.00
#
_symmetry.space_group_name_H-M   'P 1'
#
loop_
_entity.id
_entity.type
_entity.pdbx_description
1 polymer ?
#
loop_
_entity_poly.entity_id
_entity_poly.type
_entity_poly.pdbx_seq_one_letter_code
_entity_poly.pdbx_strand_id
1 'polypeptide(L)'
;MSKSLASVYEDPSVKDFGSALRRALRIEEIQDYASLIELENAETPDDFADAIRKFLRRFESHARRMKLRRPMEESLTRLISLVDDYGVRIVRAALVSHALVKSSLAEEQEIAQVIVE
;
A
#
# COMPACT_ATOMS: atom_id res chain seq x y z
N MET A 1 8.69 23.62 6.20
CA MET A 1 9.34 22.30 6.42
C MET A 1 9.63 21.69 5.06
N SER A 2 10.80 21.10 4.86
CA SER A 2 11.11 20.44 3.58
C SER A 2 10.18 19.24 3.40
N LYS A 3 9.51 19.17 2.25
CA LYS A 3 8.72 17.99 1.85
C LYS A 3 9.69 16.81 1.73
N SER A 4 9.76 15.96 2.75
CA SER A 4 10.74 14.87 2.81
C SER A 4 10.06 13.53 2.60
N LEU A 5 10.73 12.62 1.89
CA LEU A 5 10.27 11.24 1.75
C LEU A 5 10.17 10.54 3.12
N ALA A 6 11.13 10.81 4.01
CA ALA A 6 11.18 10.19 5.34
C ALA A 6 9.93 10.50 6.18
N SER A 7 9.48 11.75 6.20
CA SER A 7 8.27 12.14 6.94
C SER A 7 7.01 11.46 6.43
N VAL A 8 6.91 11.26 5.10
CA VAL A 8 5.76 10.56 4.50
C VAL A 8 5.85 9.05 4.75
N TYR A 9 7.05 8.48 4.66
CA TYR A 9 7.29 7.05 4.93
C TYR A 9 6.94 6.65 6.37
N GLU A 10 7.15 7.55 7.33
CA GLU A 10 6.83 7.30 8.73
C GLU A 10 5.33 7.40 9.08
N ASP A 11 4.52 8.02 8.22
CA ASP A 11 3.08 8.21 8.46
C ASP A 11 2.37 6.84 8.59
N PRO A 12 1.58 6.63 9.66
CA PRO A 12 0.87 5.36 9.88
C PRO A 12 0.02 4.91 8.69
N SER A 13 -0.55 5.85 7.94
CA SER A 13 -1.43 5.57 6.80
C SER A 13 -0.64 5.00 5.62
N VAL A 14 0.59 5.49 5.41
CA VAL A 14 1.51 4.96 4.41
C VAL A 14 1.98 3.56 4.80
N LYS A 15 2.19 3.31 6.10
CA LYS A 15 2.52 1.95 6.59
C LYS A 15 1.35 0.99 6.43
N ASP A 16 0.13 1.41 6.72
CA ASP A 16 -1.08 0.60 6.61
C ASP A 16 -1.30 0.15 5.15
N PHE A 17 -1.31 1.11 4.21
CA PHE A 17 -1.43 0.81 2.79
C PHE A 17 -0.21 0.09 2.23
N GLY A 18 1.00 0.47 2.64
CA GLY A 18 2.24 -0.16 2.21
C GLY A 18 2.34 -1.62 2.64
N SER A 19 1.81 -1.97 3.83
CA SER A 19 1.73 -3.36 4.30
C SER A 19 0.71 -4.17 3.49
N ALA A 20 -0.45 -3.59 3.19
CA ALA A 20 -1.44 -4.24 2.33
C ALA A 20 -0.88 -4.48 0.91
N LEU A 21 -0.21 -3.47 0.33
CA LEU A 21 0.43 -3.60 -0.98
C LEU A 21 1.54 -4.66 -0.95
N ARG A 22 2.36 -4.71 0.12
CA ARG A 22 3.38 -5.75 0.31
C ARG A 22 2.76 -7.16 0.24
N ARG A 23 1.68 -7.39 0.98
CA ARG A 23 0.96 -8.69 0.96
C ARG A 23 0.46 -9.01 -0.44
N ALA A 24 -0.14 -8.04 -1.11
CA ALA A 24 -0.64 -8.21 -2.47
C ALA A 24 0.46 -8.56 -3.47
N LEU A 25 1.70 -8.08 -3.26
CA LEU A 25 2.85 -8.39 -4.11
C LEU A 25 3.55 -9.71 -3.78
N ARG A 26 3.54 -10.14 -2.51
CA ARG A 26 4.38 -11.26 -2.03
C ARG A 26 3.63 -12.56 -1.82
N ILE A 27 2.32 -12.53 -1.61
CA ILE A 27 1.50 -13.74 -1.51
C ILE A 27 1.35 -14.33 -2.92
N GLU A 28 1.73 -15.60 -3.08
CA GLU A 28 1.80 -16.28 -4.38
C GLU A 28 0.45 -16.32 -5.09
N GLU A 29 -0.65 -16.48 -4.34
CA GLU A 29 -2.02 -16.53 -4.86
C GLU A 29 -2.59 -15.16 -5.24
N ILE A 30 -1.88 -14.06 -4.97
CA ILE A 30 -2.32 -12.69 -5.29
C ILE A 30 -1.45 -12.09 -6.40
N GLN A 31 -0.14 -11.94 -6.14
CA GLN A 31 0.85 -11.36 -7.06
C GLN A 31 0.32 -10.18 -7.90
N ASP A 32 -0.26 -9.17 -7.24
CA ASP A 32 -0.88 -8.01 -7.89
C ASP A 32 0.17 -6.98 -8.35
N TYR A 33 1.01 -7.37 -9.31
CA TYR A 33 2.00 -6.49 -9.94
C TYR A 33 1.34 -5.34 -10.72
N ALA A 34 0.07 -5.50 -11.13
CA ALA A 34 -0.68 -4.43 -11.79
C ALA A 34 -0.85 -3.21 -10.86
N SER A 35 -1.16 -3.42 -9.58
CA SER A 35 -1.21 -2.34 -8.58
C SER A 35 0.12 -1.60 -8.45
N LEU A 36 1.25 -2.30 -8.50
CA LEU A 36 2.57 -1.67 -8.44
C LEU A 36 2.79 -0.76 -9.65
N ILE A 37 2.54 -1.26 -10.85
CA ILE A 37 2.71 -0.50 -12.10
C ILE A 37 1.73 0.69 -12.17
N GLU A 38 0.47 0.50 -11.80
CA GLU A 38 -0.52 1.59 -11.79
C GLU A 38 -0.13 2.68 -10.79
N LEU A 39 0.36 2.33 -9.61
CA LEU A 39 0.87 3.29 -8.64
C LEU A 39 2.11 4.01 -9.17
N GLU A 40 3.10 3.28 -9.71
CA GLU A 40 4.33 3.85 -10.27
C GLU A 40 4.09 4.88 -11.38
N ASN A 41 3.04 4.68 -12.17
CA ASN A 41 2.65 5.58 -13.26
C ASN A 41 1.66 6.68 -12.84
N ALA A 42 1.21 6.73 -11.59
CA ALA A 42 0.33 7.81 -11.14
C ALA A 42 1.09 9.13 -11.06
N GLU A 43 0.72 10.13 -11.87
CA GLU A 43 1.40 11.43 -11.93
C GLU A 43 0.56 12.55 -11.30
N THR A 44 -0.76 12.47 -11.46
CA THR A 44 -1.72 13.43 -10.91
C THR A 44 -2.45 12.86 -9.68
N PRO A 45 -3.04 13.73 -8.81
CA PRO A 45 -3.86 13.26 -7.69
C PRO A 45 -5.01 12.34 -8.12
N ASP A 46 -5.60 12.62 -9.28
CA ASP A 46 -6.66 11.78 -9.86
C ASP A 46 -6.14 10.40 -10.27
N ASP A 47 -4.98 10.33 -10.93
CA ASP A 47 -4.34 9.04 -11.27
C ASP A 47 -4.04 8.22 -10.01
N PHE A 48 -3.56 8.89 -8.96
CA PHE A 48 -3.25 8.26 -7.69
C PHE A 48 -4.52 7.72 -7.01
N ALA A 49 -5.58 8.52 -6.95
CA ALA A 49 -6.87 8.09 -6.43
C ALA A 49 -7.42 6.88 -7.19
N ASP A 50 -7.30 6.89 -8.52
CA ASP A 50 -7.73 5.78 -9.36
C ASP A 50 -6.88 4.51 -9.16
N ALA A 51 -5.56 4.65 -9.03
CA ALA A 51 -4.66 3.54 -8.71
C ALA A 51 -5.02 2.92 -7.34
N ILE A 52 -5.24 3.74 -6.30
CA ILE A 52 -5.64 3.28 -4.97
C ILE A 52 -7.00 2.58 -5.01
N ARG A 53 -7.99 3.16 -5.71
CA ARG A 53 -9.33 2.56 -5.88
C ARG A 53 -9.24 1.18 -6.52
N LYS A 54 -8.46 1.06 -7.61
CA LYS A 54 -8.28 -0.22 -8.31
C LYS A 54 -7.55 -1.25 -7.45
N PHE A 55 -6.51 -0.84 -6.75
CA PHE A 55 -5.79 -1.69 -5.79
C PHE A 55 -6.74 -2.21 -4.71
N LEU A 56 -7.47 -1.34 -4.01
CA LEU A 56 -8.42 -1.74 -2.96
C LEU A 56 -9.48 -2.71 -3.50
N ARG A 57 -9.99 -2.46 -4.70
CA ARG A 57 -10.97 -3.35 -5.34
C ARG A 57 -10.40 -4.74 -5.64
N ARG A 58 -9.16 -4.83 -6.13
CA ARG A 58 -8.49 -6.13 -6.36
C ARG A 58 -8.19 -6.82 -5.03
N PHE A 59 -7.65 -6.08 -4.06
CA PHE A 59 -7.22 -6.62 -2.78
C PHE A 59 -8.38 -7.11 -1.91
N GLU A 60 -9.56 -6.47 -1.95
CA GLU A 60 -10.70 -6.80 -1.09
C GLU A 60 -11.12 -8.28 -1.19
N SER A 61 -11.20 -8.83 -2.40
CA SER A 61 -11.57 -10.23 -2.61
C SER A 61 -10.57 -11.20 -1.96
N HIS A 62 -9.28 -10.93 -2.14
CA HIS A 62 -8.21 -11.75 -1.54
C HIS A 62 -8.18 -11.58 -0.02
N ALA A 63 -8.31 -10.33 0.46
CA ALA A 63 -8.29 -10.02 1.89
C ALA A 63 -9.44 -10.70 2.64
N ARG A 64 -10.64 -10.78 2.06
CA ARG A 64 -11.75 -11.55 2.64
C ARG A 64 -11.47 -13.05 2.66
N ARG A 65 -11.05 -13.61 1.53
CA ARG A 65 -10.82 -15.05 1.38
C ARG A 65 -9.72 -15.56 2.32
N MET A 66 -8.66 -14.75 2.46
CA MET A 66 -7.42 -15.11 3.15
C MET A 66 -7.30 -14.42 4.53
N LYS A 67 -8.39 -13.80 5.02
CA LYS A 67 -8.47 -13.06 6.29
C LYS A 67 -7.34 -12.02 6.47
N LEU A 68 -6.87 -11.39 5.40
CA LEU A 68 -5.80 -10.40 5.47
C LEU A 68 -6.32 -9.10 6.07
N ARG A 69 -5.45 -8.42 6.82
CA ARG A 69 -5.73 -7.06 7.31
C ARG A 69 -5.86 -6.10 6.12
N ARG A 70 -6.97 -5.38 6.10
CA ARG A 70 -7.31 -4.34 5.12
C ARG A 70 -6.86 -2.96 5.62
N PRO A 71 -6.49 -2.04 4.73
CA PRO A 71 -6.29 -0.65 5.11
C PRO A 71 -7.55 -0.04 5.73
N MET A 72 -7.38 0.86 6.68
CA MET A 72 -8.48 1.54 7.36
C MET A 72 -9.01 2.74 6.56
N GLU A 73 -10.28 3.10 6.77
CA GLU A 73 -10.89 4.27 6.13
C GLU A 73 -10.18 5.58 6.50
N GLU A 74 -9.82 5.75 7.78
CA GLU A 74 -9.06 6.90 8.25
C GLU A 74 -7.68 7.00 7.57
N SER A 75 -7.03 5.85 7.33
CA SER A 75 -5.77 5.79 6.58
C SER A 75 -5.98 6.25 5.13
N LEU A 76 -7.12 5.95 4.50
CA LEU A 76 -7.41 6.41 3.14
C LEU A 76 -7.54 7.93 3.10
N THR A 77 -8.35 8.51 3.99
CA THR A 77 -8.52 9.96 4.08
C THR A 77 -7.17 10.65 4.29
N ARG A 78 -6.36 10.15 5.23
CA ARG A 78 -5.04 10.70 5.51
C ARG A 78 -4.08 10.54 4.33
N LEU A 79 -4.12 9.42 3.61
CA LEU A 79 -3.29 9.18 2.43
C LEU A 79 -3.60 10.17 1.30
N ILE A 80 -4.87 10.51 1.08
CA ILE A 80 -5.25 11.54 0.10
C ILE A 80 -4.73 12.92 0.54
N SER A 81 -4.88 13.30 1.81
CA SER A 81 -4.32 14.58 2.29
C SER A 81 -2.80 14.65 2.15
N LEU A 82 -2.08 13.53 2.32
CA LEU A 82 -0.64 13.48 2.08
C LEU A 82 -0.27 13.79 0.62
N VAL A 83 -1.13 13.43 -0.34
CA VAL A 83 -0.92 13.76 -1.76
C VAL A 83 -1.04 15.26 -1.97
N ASP A 84 -2.02 15.92 -1.34
CA ASP A 84 -2.16 17.38 -1.40
C ASP A 84 -0.96 18.09 -0.75
N ASP A 85 -0.53 17.60 0.42
CA ASP A 85 0.55 18.19 1.21
C ASP A 85 1.93 18.00 0.54
N TYR A 86 2.24 16.80 0.06
CA TYR A 86 3.59 16.39 -0.37
C TYR A 86 3.74 16.14 -1.87
N GLY A 87 2.63 15.96 -2.58
CA GLY A 87 2.60 15.61 -3.99
C GLY A 87 2.69 14.09 -4.23
N VAL A 88 2.05 13.66 -5.32
CA VAL A 88 1.91 12.24 -5.72
C VAL A 88 3.24 11.50 -5.72
N ARG A 89 4.28 12.10 -6.32
CA ARG A 89 5.60 11.47 -6.47
C ARG A 89 6.19 11.01 -5.13
N ILE A 90 6.08 11.82 -4.08
CA ILE A 90 6.65 11.51 -2.76
C ILE A 90 5.82 10.42 -2.08
N VAL A 91 4.49 10.54 -2.10
CA VAL A 91 3.58 9.58 -1.46
C VAL A 91 3.69 8.20 -2.12
N ARG A 92 3.68 8.16 -3.46
CA ARG A 92 3.91 6.96 -4.26
C ARG A 92 5.25 6.31 -3.92
N ALA A 93 6.33 7.09 -3.91
CA ALA A 93 7.66 6.57 -3.57
C ALA A 93 7.69 5.97 -2.16
N ALA A 94 7.01 6.60 -1.19
CA ALA A 94 6.92 6.08 0.17
C ALA A 94 6.14 4.75 0.24
N LEU A 95 4.98 4.67 -0.42
CA LEU A 95 4.17 3.44 -0.49
C LEU A 95 4.92 2.29 -1.14
N VAL A 96 5.52 2.53 -2.31
CA VAL A 96 6.27 1.50 -3.05
C VAL A 96 7.51 1.06 -2.25
N SER A 97 8.24 2.01 -1.64
CA SER A 97 9.36 1.67 -0.76
C SER A 97 8.91 0.78 0.38
N HIS A 98 7.81 1.13 1.05
CA HIS A 98 7.27 0.30 2.12
C HIS A 98 6.91 -1.09 1.60
N ALA A 99 6.26 -1.20 0.46
CA ALA A 99 5.90 -2.51 -0.09
C ALA A 99 7.14 -3.39 -0.42
N LEU A 100 8.23 -2.79 -0.89
CA LEU A 100 9.39 -3.51 -1.41
C LEU A 100 10.49 -3.78 -0.37
N VAL A 101 10.64 -2.97 0.68
CA VAL A 101 11.65 -3.23 1.73
C VAL A 101 11.35 -4.52 2.48
N LYS A 102 12.39 -5.13 3.07
CA LYS A 102 12.25 -6.39 3.82
C LYS A 102 11.16 -6.24 4.90
N SER A 103 10.29 -7.24 4.97
CA SER A 103 9.22 -7.29 5.96
C SER A 103 9.79 -7.51 7.36
N SER A 104 9.02 -7.13 8.37
CA SER A 104 9.32 -7.58 9.74
C SER A 104 9.05 -9.08 9.87
N LEU A 105 9.71 -9.73 10.81
CA LEU A 105 9.46 -11.16 11.13
C LEU A 105 7.98 -11.40 11.49
N ALA A 106 7.31 -10.43 12.11
CA ALA A 106 5.89 -10.53 12.46
C ALA A 106 4.98 -10.55 11.22
N GLU A 107 5.25 -9.69 10.23
CA GLU A 107 4.50 -9.71 8.95
C GLU A 107 4.79 -10.98 8.14
N GLU A 108 6.02 -11.50 8.19
CA GLU A 108 6.36 -12.78 7.55
C GLU A 108 5.61 -13.95 8.19
N GLN A 109 5.45 -13.94 9.52
CA GLN A 109 4.65 -14.93 10.24
C GLN A 109 3.16 -14.84 9.90
N GLU A 110 2.60 -13.62 9.81
CA GLU A 110 1.21 -13.44 9.35
C GLU A 110 1.00 -13.98 7.93
N ILE A 111 1.93 -13.70 7.01
CA ILE A 111 1.86 -14.21 5.64
C ILE A 111 1.99 -15.73 5.62
N ALA A 112 2.93 -16.30 6.39
CA ALA A 112 3.15 -17.74 6.45
C ALA A 112 1.94 -18.49 7.05
N GLN A 113 1.27 -17.93 8.06
CA GLN A 113 0.08 -18.53 8.67
C GLN A 113 -1.10 -18.64 7.68
N VAL A 114 -1.21 -17.69 6.75
CA VAL A 114 -2.25 -17.70 5.71
C VAL A 114 -2.03 -18.80 4.66
N ILE A 115 -0.80 -19.26 4.47
CA ILE A 115 -0.44 -20.30 3.48
C ILE A 115 -0.67 -21.73 4.04
N VAL A 116 -0.83 -21.87 5.36
CA VAL A 116 -0.93 -23.18 6.05
C VAL A 116 -2.37 -23.57 6.40
N GLU A 117 -3.36 -22.67 6.26
CA GLU A 117 -4.81 -22.97 6.36
C GLU A 117 -5.42 -23.31 4.99
#